data_AF-A0A6B8VNB7-F1
#
_entry.id   AF-A0A6B8VNB7-F1
#
_cell.length_a   1.000
_cell.length_b   1.000
_cell.length_c   1.000
_cell.angle_alpha   90.00
_cell.angle_beta   90.00
_cell.angle_gamma   90.00
#
_symmetry.space_group_name_H-M   'P 1'
#
loop_
_entity.id
_entity.type
_entity.pdbx_description
1 polymer ?
#
loop_
_entity_poly.entity_id
_entity_poly.type
_entity_poly.pdbx_seq_one_letter_code
_entity_poly.pdbx_strand_id
1 'polypeptide(L)'
;MSIRGLAVSALMVSALLLPGCSSATSPVDDWGVDEPGQPQLTLSEDGRLSGTDGCNRLMGSWEEAGDSIQLSGIASTLMACEGVDTWLSGAQSLKVDGDTLHVFDAGGRELGTLRRH
;
A
#
# COMPACT_ATOMS: atom_id res chain seq x y z
N MET A 1 28.90 53.45 42.99
CA MET A 1 27.93 53.56 41.87
C MET A 1 27.82 52.18 41.25
N SER A 2 26.61 51.63 41.17
CA SER A 2 26.28 50.22 41.02
C SER A 2 26.60 49.64 39.62
N ILE A 3 27.24 48.47 39.59
CA ILE A 3 27.41 47.62 38.41
C ILE A 3 26.11 46.80 38.26
N ARG A 4 25.35 47.04 37.20
CA ARG A 4 24.20 46.20 36.82
C ARG A 4 24.60 45.31 35.65
N GLY A 5 25.10 44.12 35.97
CA GLY A 5 25.20 43.00 35.02
C GLY A 5 23.84 42.33 34.90
N LEU A 6 23.24 42.37 33.71
CA LEU A 6 22.07 41.55 33.37
C LEU A 6 22.57 40.33 32.60
N ALA A 7 22.51 39.17 33.27
CA ALA A 7 22.75 37.88 32.64
C ALA A 7 21.62 37.58 31.66
N VAL A 8 21.95 37.36 30.39
CA VAL A 8 21.01 36.86 29.39
C VAL A 8 21.00 35.34 29.50
N SER A 9 19.96 34.79 30.12
CA SER A 9 19.76 33.34 30.23
C SER A 9 19.41 32.75 28.86
N ALA A 10 20.31 31.90 28.34
CA ALA A 10 20.05 31.12 27.14
C ALA A 10 19.08 29.97 27.47
N LEU A 11 17.84 30.04 26.96
CA LEU A 11 16.90 28.93 26.95
C LEU A 11 17.26 27.99 25.80
N MET A 12 17.95 26.90 26.11
CA MET A 12 18.11 25.77 25.18
C MET A 12 16.78 25.04 25.07
N VAL A 13 16.09 25.21 23.94
CA VAL A 13 14.93 24.39 23.60
C VAL A 13 15.46 23.10 22.98
N SER A 14 15.63 22.07 23.81
CA SER A 14 15.91 20.72 23.34
C SER A 14 14.70 20.21 22.55
N ALA A 15 14.80 20.24 21.22
CA ALA A 15 13.86 19.58 20.34
C ALA A 15 13.93 18.06 20.59
N LEU A 16 12.94 17.53 21.31
CA LEU A 16 12.69 16.11 21.42
C LEU A 16 12.36 15.57 20.02
N LEU A 17 13.36 15.03 19.33
CA LEU A 17 13.16 14.16 18.18
C LEU A 17 12.47 12.90 18.72
N LEU A 18 11.14 12.85 18.64
CA LEU A 18 10.39 11.61 18.83
C LEU A 18 10.76 10.70 17.64
N PRO A 19 11.47 9.57 17.83
CA PRO A 19 11.50 8.55 16.81
C PRO A 19 10.07 8.06 16.65
N GLY A 20 9.40 8.46 15.57
CA GLY A 20 8.13 7.86 15.20
C GLY A 20 8.36 6.36 15.05
N CYS A 21 7.62 5.55 15.78
CA CYS A 21 7.57 4.11 15.51
C CYS A 21 6.96 3.93 14.12
N SER A 22 7.79 3.66 13.11
CA SER A 22 7.32 3.10 11.85
C SER A 22 6.94 1.64 12.08
N SER A 23 5.74 1.41 12.61
CA SER A 23 5.11 0.11 12.47
C SER A 23 4.66 0.01 11.01
N ALA A 24 5.40 -0.74 10.20
CA ALA A 24 4.95 -1.05 8.85
C ALA A 24 3.63 -1.83 8.96
N THR A 25 2.57 -1.32 8.33
CA THR A 25 1.31 -2.04 8.26
C THR A 25 1.50 -3.29 7.40
N SER A 26 1.09 -4.45 7.93
CA SER A 26 1.22 -5.71 7.20
C SER A 26 0.37 -5.70 5.92
N PRO A 27 0.91 -6.17 4.79
CA PRO A 27 0.16 -6.34 3.56
C PRO A 27 -0.69 -7.61 3.51
N VAL A 28 -0.42 -8.59 4.38
CA VAL A 28 -1.15 -9.86 4.44
C VAL A 28 -2.59 -9.59 4.87
N ASP A 29 -3.52 -9.67 3.91
CA ASP A 29 -4.95 -9.48 4.13
C ASP A 29 -5.75 -9.71 2.84
N ASP A 30 -7.05 -9.55 2.96
CA ASP A 30 -8.02 -9.38 1.89
C ASP A 30 -8.25 -7.88 1.60
N TRP A 31 -8.21 -7.54 0.30
CA TRP A 31 -8.22 -6.16 -0.19
C TRP A 31 -9.20 -5.99 -1.34
N GLY A 32 -10.24 -5.17 -1.15
CA GLY A 32 -11.26 -4.91 -2.14
C GLY A 32 -12.66 -5.19 -1.59
N VAL A 33 -13.56 -5.59 -2.47
CA VAL A 33 -14.97 -5.88 -2.14
C VAL A 33 -15.29 -7.31 -2.55
N ASP A 34 -15.77 -8.11 -1.60
CA ASP A 34 -16.25 -9.48 -1.86
C ASP A 34 -17.68 -9.46 -2.46
N GLU A 35 -17.81 -8.89 -3.65
CA GLU A 35 -19.05 -8.88 -4.42
C GLU A 35 -18.79 -9.22 -5.90
N PRO A 36 -19.73 -9.90 -6.59
CA PRO A 36 -19.58 -10.20 -8.01
C PRO A 36 -19.34 -8.95 -8.86
N GLY A 37 -18.36 -9.01 -9.75
CA GLY A 37 -18.02 -7.90 -10.63
C GLY A 37 -17.08 -6.86 -10.01
N GLN A 38 -16.74 -6.98 -8.72
CA GLN A 38 -15.82 -6.07 -8.05
C GLN A 38 -14.38 -6.61 -8.01
N PRO A 39 -13.37 -5.72 -7.98
CA PRO A 39 -11.99 -6.11 -7.83
C PRO A 39 -11.66 -6.50 -6.39
N GLN A 40 -10.87 -7.56 -6.24
CA GLN A 40 -10.41 -8.11 -4.96
C GLN A 40 -9.02 -8.73 -5.11
N LEU A 41 -8.16 -8.58 -4.10
CA LEU A 41 -6.88 -9.25 -3.95
C LEU A 41 -6.72 -9.82 -2.55
N THR A 42 -6.17 -11.03 -2.47
CA THR A 42 -5.71 -11.65 -1.23
C THR A 42 -4.19 -11.77 -1.30
N LEU A 43 -3.50 -11.22 -0.29
CA LEU A 43 -2.06 -11.39 -0.09
C LEU A 43 -1.84 -12.37 1.06
N SER A 44 -1.35 -13.56 0.77
CA SER A 44 -1.14 -14.62 1.77
C SER A 44 0.24 -14.55 2.41
N GLU A 45 0.37 -14.99 3.66
CA GLU A 45 1.63 -15.01 4.43
C GLU A 45 2.77 -15.78 3.75
N ASP A 46 2.44 -16.71 2.84
CA ASP A 46 3.40 -17.51 2.08
C ASP A 46 3.92 -16.81 0.81
N GLY A 47 3.62 -15.53 0.63
CA GLY A 47 4.05 -14.74 -0.52
C GLY A 47 3.21 -14.97 -1.78
N ARG A 48 2.03 -15.60 -1.68
CA ARG A 48 1.11 -15.79 -2.80
C ARG A 48 0.09 -14.66 -2.90
N LEU A 49 -0.23 -14.31 -4.15
CA LEU A 49 -1.32 -13.41 -4.52
C LEU A 49 -2.40 -14.21 -5.23
N SER A 50 -3.66 -13.95 -4.88
CA SER A 50 -4.82 -14.41 -5.63
C SER A 50 -5.90 -13.32 -5.66
N GLY A 51 -6.83 -13.38 -6.61
CA GLY A 51 -7.92 -12.42 -6.64
C GLY A 51 -8.74 -12.42 -7.92
N THR A 52 -9.41 -11.30 -8.15
CA THR A 52 -10.23 -11.05 -9.34
C THR A 52 -10.19 -9.56 -9.68
N ASP A 53 -10.17 -9.21 -10.96
CA ASP A 53 -10.37 -7.82 -11.41
C ASP A 53 -11.86 -7.48 -11.62
N GLY A 54 -12.75 -8.34 -11.14
CA GLY A 54 -14.19 -8.29 -11.36
C GLY A 54 -14.67 -9.21 -12.50
N CYS A 55 -13.81 -9.49 -13.47
CA CYS A 55 -14.11 -10.38 -14.59
C CYS A 55 -13.17 -11.60 -14.63
N ASN A 56 -11.87 -11.34 -14.54
CA ASN A 56 -10.79 -12.30 -14.65
C ASN A 56 -10.24 -12.70 -13.30
N ARG A 57 -9.86 -13.98 -13.18
CA ARG A 57 -9.12 -14.48 -12.00
C ARG A 57 -7.66 -14.05 -12.10
N LEU A 58 -7.11 -13.57 -11.00
CA LEU A 58 -5.72 -13.15 -10.84
C LEU A 58 -4.98 -14.12 -9.92
N MET A 59 -3.72 -14.42 -10.24
CA MET A 59 -2.84 -15.23 -9.41
C MET A 59 -1.38 -14.84 -9.63
N GLY A 60 -0.54 -14.98 -8.61
CA GLY A 60 0.90 -14.74 -8.71
C GLY A 60 1.58 -14.82 -7.36
N SER A 61 2.70 -14.12 -7.24
CA SER A 61 3.43 -13.96 -5.98
C SER A 61 3.71 -12.49 -5.69
N TRP A 62 3.99 -12.19 -4.43
CA TRP A 62 4.35 -10.85 -3.98
C TRP A 62 5.52 -10.91 -3.00
N GLU A 63 6.29 -9.83 -2.94
CA GLU A 63 7.37 -9.63 -1.99
C GLU A 63 7.44 -8.17 -1.54
N GLU A 64 7.81 -7.92 -0.28
CA GLU A 64 8.06 -6.56 0.20
C GLU A 64 9.40 -6.04 -0.33
N ALA A 65 9.38 -4.82 -0.86
CA ALA A 65 10.52 -4.09 -1.38
C ALA A 65 10.53 -2.67 -0.80
N GLY A 66 11.06 -2.53 0.40
CA GLY A 66 11.13 -1.24 1.11
C GLY A 66 9.75 -0.77 1.55
N ASP A 67 9.26 0.34 0.98
CA ASP A 67 7.94 0.91 1.22
C ASP A 67 6.88 0.46 0.21
N SER A 68 7.22 -0.51 -0.64
CA SER A 68 6.38 -1.03 -1.71
C SER A 68 6.32 -2.55 -1.68
N ILE A 69 5.37 -3.11 -2.40
CA ILE A 69 5.22 -4.55 -2.61
C ILE A 69 5.36 -4.78 -4.11
N GLN A 70 6.26 -5.68 -4.50
CA GLN A 70 6.44 -6.05 -5.90
C GLN A 70 5.65 -7.31 -6.22
N LEU A 71 4.95 -7.28 -7.35
CA LEU A 71 4.21 -8.42 -7.85
C LEU A 71 5.05 -9.16 -8.89
N SER A 72 5.05 -10.48 -8.82
CA SER A 72 5.81 -11.35 -9.72
C SER A 72 4.94 -12.48 -10.24
N GLY A 73 5.18 -12.87 -11.50
CA GLY A 73 4.49 -14.00 -12.12
C GLY A 73 2.96 -13.83 -12.19
N ILE A 74 2.47 -12.59 -12.29
CA ILE A 74 1.03 -12.33 -12.37
C ILE A 74 0.48 -12.94 -13.65
N ALA A 75 -0.51 -13.80 -13.48
CA ALA A 75 -1.29 -14.41 -14.54
C ALA A 75 -2.78 -14.07 -14.35
N SER A 76 -3.46 -13.88 -15.47
CA SER A 76 -4.89 -13.58 -15.52
C SER A 76 -5.59 -14.49 -16.52
N THR A 77 -6.87 -14.78 -16.29
CA THR A 77 -7.74 -15.33 -17.34
C THR A 77 -8.04 -14.26 -18.40
N LEU A 78 -8.61 -14.66 -19.54
CA LEU A 78 -8.99 -13.75 -20.64
C LEU A 78 -10.49 -13.83 -20.94
N MET A 79 -11.31 -13.74 -19.89
CA MET A 79 -12.76 -13.64 -20.02
C MET A 79 -13.18 -12.24 -20.49
N ALA A 80 -14.24 -12.19 -21.28
CA ALA A 80 -14.87 -10.94 -21.69
C ALA A 80 -16.16 -10.74 -20.89
N CYS A 81 -16.21 -9.70 -20.08
CA CYS A 81 -17.39 -9.32 -19.30
C CYS A 81 -17.86 -7.93 -19.75
N GLU A 82 -19.16 -7.79 -19.98
CA GLU A 82 -19.75 -6.50 -20.33
C GLU A 82 -19.87 -5.61 -19.08
N GLY A 83 -19.45 -4.35 -19.20
CA GLY A 83 -19.62 -3.36 -18.13
C GLY A 83 -18.67 -3.49 -16.93
N VAL A 84 -17.67 -4.37 -17.00
CA VAL A 84 -16.65 -4.52 -15.94
C VAL A 84 -15.36 -3.82 -16.34
N ASP A 85 -14.85 -2.95 -15.48
CA ASP A 85 -13.52 -2.35 -15.64
C ASP A 85 -12.46 -3.25 -15.00
N THR A 86 -11.67 -3.91 -15.84
CA THR A 86 -10.63 -4.86 -15.46
C THR A 86 -9.29 -4.19 -15.11
N TRP A 87 -9.31 -2.94 -14.62
CA TRP A 87 -8.10 -2.15 -14.36
C TRP A 87 -7.07 -2.87 -13.49
N LEU A 88 -7.51 -3.70 -12.54
CA LEU A 88 -6.65 -4.41 -11.60
C LEU A 88 -5.74 -5.45 -12.29
N SER A 89 -6.12 -5.95 -13.47
CA SER A 89 -5.24 -6.84 -14.27
C SER A 89 -3.91 -6.17 -14.69
N GLY A 90 -3.80 -4.84 -14.61
CA GLY A 90 -2.57 -4.10 -14.87
C GLY A 90 -1.63 -3.95 -13.67
N ALA A 91 -1.97 -4.52 -12.51
CA ALA A 91 -1.21 -4.38 -11.28
C ALA A 91 0.19 -4.99 -11.38
N GLN A 92 1.19 -4.22 -10.98
CA GLN A 92 2.61 -4.62 -10.98
C GLN A 92 3.28 -4.35 -9.63
N SER A 93 2.83 -3.34 -8.90
CA SER A 93 3.29 -3.07 -7.55
C SER A 93 2.17 -2.50 -6.70
N LEU A 94 2.31 -2.62 -5.38
CA LEU A 94 1.34 -2.16 -4.40
C LEU A 94 2.01 -1.30 -3.32
N LYS A 95 1.24 -0.44 -2.66
CA LYS A 95 1.64 0.22 -1.41
C LYS A 95 0.51 0.18 -0.40
N VAL A 96 0.83 -0.13 0.85
CA VAL A 96 -0.14 -0.13 1.94
C VAL A 96 -0.07 1.19 2.70
N ASP A 97 -1.20 1.89 2.76
CA ASP A 97 -1.41 3.05 3.62
C ASP A 97 -2.60 2.76 4.57
N GLY A 98 -2.28 2.20 5.74
CA GLY A 98 -3.26 1.73 6.70
C GLY A 98 -4.18 0.65 6.11
N ASP A 99 -5.44 1.02 5.90
CA ASP A 99 -6.49 0.15 5.34
C ASP A 99 -6.72 0.38 3.85
N THR A 100 -5.82 1.09 3.18
CA THR A 100 -5.86 1.35 1.74
C THR A 100 -4.66 0.71 1.05
N LEU A 101 -4.92 -0.13 0.06
CA LEU A 101 -3.92 -0.69 -0.84
C LEU A 101 -3.94 0.09 -2.15
N HIS A 102 -2.89 0.86 -2.39
CA HIS A 102 -2.66 1.56 -3.64
C HIS A 102 -2.05 0.60 -4.65
N VAL A 103 -2.58 0.60 -5.87
CA VAL A 103 -2.18 -0.33 -6.95
C VAL A 103 -1.55 0.46 -8.09
N PHE A 104 -0.39 0.02 -8.57
CA PHE A 104 0.36 0.71 -9.62
C PHE A 104 0.68 -0.21 -10.79
N ASP A 105 0.76 0.38 -11.99
CA ASP A 105 1.23 -0.31 -13.20
C ASP A 105 2.76 -0.39 -13.30
N ALA A 106 3.26 -0.99 -14.37
CA ALA A 106 4.70 -1.14 -14.63
C ALA A 106 5.45 0.20 -14.77
N GLY A 107 4.74 1.28 -15.11
CA GLY A 107 5.28 2.62 -15.23
C GLY A 107 5.25 3.41 -13.91
N GLY A 108 4.73 2.81 -12.84
CA GLY A 108 4.56 3.47 -11.54
C GLY A 108 3.35 4.41 -11.49
N ARG A 109 2.44 4.36 -12.46
CA ARG A 109 1.19 5.13 -12.42
C ARG A 109 0.19 4.39 -11.55
N GLU A 110 -0.45 5.11 -10.63
CA GLU A 110 -1.53 4.57 -9.82
C GLU A 110 -2.75 4.24 -10.69
N LEU A 111 -3.23 3.00 -10.58
CA LEU A 111 -4.40 2.49 -11.28
C LEU A 111 -5.67 2.69 -10.46
N GLY A 112 -5.56 2.51 -9.14
CA GLY A 112 -6.69 2.57 -8.22
C GLY A 112 -6.31 2.11 -6.82
N THR A 113 -7.31 2.02 -5.96
CA THR A 113 -7.14 1.62 -4.56
C THR A 113 -8.13 0.53 -4.18
N LEU A 114 -7.70 -0.39 -3.33
CA LEU A 114 -8.53 -1.39 -2.68
C LEU A 114 -8.56 -1.13 -1.17
N ARG A 115 -9.69 -1.38 -0.51
CA ARG A 115 -9.82 -1.22 0.94
C ARG A 115 -9.64 -2.58 1.63
N ARG A 116 -8.97 -2.59 2.77
CA ARG A 116 -8.88 -3.78 3.64
C ARG A 116 -10.27 -4.17 4.14
N HIS A 117 -10.59 -5.47 4.21
CA HIS A 117 -11.84 -5.94 4.79
C HIS A 117 -11.69 -7.25 5.57
#